data_AF-A0A3M7N6X0-F1
#
_entry.id   AF-A0A3M7N6X0-F1
#
_cell.length_a   1.000
_cell.length_b   1.000
_cell.length_c   1.000
_cell.angle_alpha   90.00
_cell.angle_beta   90.00
_cell.angle_gamma   90.00
#
_symmetry.space_group_name_H-M   'P 1'
#
loop_
_entity.id
_entity.type
_entity.pdbx_description
1 polymer ?
#
loop_
_entity_poly.entity_id
_entity_poly.type
_entity_poly.pdbx_seq_one_letter_code
_entity_poly.pdbx_strand_id
1 'polypeptide(L)'
;MPVLNDAFIACAGLIVPDQDRQHAAASRQICHRRAASALSSLRSLTVLHERDLSTILLLGMVMSTFALHVAGDEAFVITSYTLGQIKPTYEALPTYIDADGQAYLNCLLYTETARCLLTCGIPAIRIQEGEQEVITDRFLGLCSPMLAYFYDICKLSHALRHPESVEDCVKTARTLRQLQRAVDRWQPSPPSDLLVCRTPGELVLILTQVKVHRLAALLIIHRLNHPYGTGDDQALAMSNAILNELELARTITERCAPCIDVAFMVACFEITDPEERGAALDKTDILIGFSEHVRSKVKAKLASFWAIRDRYPSLYWFELGHYL
;
A
#
# COMPACT_ATOMS: atom_id res chain seq x y z
N MET A 1 24.02 -13.95 -9.76
CA MET A 1 22.58 -14.30 -9.71
C MET A 1 21.95 -14.12 -11.09
N PRO A 2 22.00 -15.12 -11.99
CA PRO A 2 21.41 -15.01 -13.33
C PRO A 2 19.88 -14.86 -13.32
N VAL A 3 19.21 -15.39 -12.28
CA VAL A 3 17.75 -15.37 -12.11
C VAL A 3 17.16 -13.95 -12.01
N LEU A 4 17.91 -13.00 -11.46
CA LEU A 4 17.45 -11.62 -11.29
C LEU A 4 17.72 -10.74 -12.53
N ASN A 5 18.55 -11.21 -13.47
CA ASN A 5 19.00 -10.38 -14.59
C ASN A 5 17.82 -9.94 -15.46
N ASP A 6 16.95 -10.89 -15.83
CA ASP A 6 15.76 -10.59 -16.62
C ASP A 6 14.80 -9.64 -15.89
N ALA A 7 14.71 -9.75 -14.57
CA ALA A 7 13.88 -8.89 -13.75
C ALA A 7 14.37 -7.43 -13.77
N PHE A 8 15.67 -7.22 -13.54
CA PHE A 8 16.27 -5.89 -13.57
C PHE A 8 16.28 -5.28 -14.97
N ILE A 9 16.54 -6.07 -16.03
CA ILE A 9 16.47 -5.59 -17.42
C ILE A 9 15.04 -5.11 -17.75
N ALA A 10 14.02 -5.86 -17.32
CA ALA A 10 12.63 -5.48 -17.56
C ALA A 10 12.29 -4.11 -16.93
N CYS A 11 12.73 -3.88 -15.69
CA CYS A 11 12.52 -2.59 -15.01
C CYS A 11 13.40 -1.46 -15.56
N ALA A 12 14.65 -1.73 -15.93
CA ALA A 12 15.56 -0.71 -16.44
C ALA A 12 15.01 -0.04 -17.70
N GLY A 13 14.38 -0.81 -18.59
CA GLY A 13 13.77 -0.27 -19.81
C GLY A 13 12.48 0.54 -19.58
N LEU A 14 11.98 0.66 -18.34
CA LEU A 14 10.88 1.56 -17.97
C LEU A 14 11.37 2.90 -17.44
N ILE A 15 12.62 2.96 -16.97
CA ILE A 15 13.21 4.16 -16.34
C ILE A 15 13.95 5.01 -17.39
N VAL A 16 14.36 4.43 -18.52
CA VAL A 16 14.99 5.17 -19.61
C VAL A 16 13.93 5.95 -20.40
N PRO A 17 14.07 7.29 -20.52
CA PRO A 17 13.13 8.08 -21.31
C PRO A 17 13.18 7.67 -22.78
N ASP A 18 12.02 7.35 -23.36
CA ASP A 18 11.87 7.04 -24.79
C ASP A 18 12.24 8.28 -25.63
N GLN A 19 13.46 8.34 -26.16
CA GLN A 19 13.89 9.42 -27.06
C GLN A 19 13.30 9.29 -28.47
N ASP A 20 12.71 8.13 -28.83
CA ASP A 20 12.26 7.85 -30.19
C ASP A 20 11.12 6.78 -30.26
N ARG A 21 10.03 7.05 -30.98
CA ARG A 21 8.77 6.25 -30.91
C ARG A 21 8.88 4.83 -31.47
N GLN A 22 9.74 4.57 -32.45
CA GLN A 22 9.94 3.22 -33.00
C GLN A 22 10.84 2.37 -32.10
N HIS A 23 11.89 2.98 -31.53
CA HIS A 23 12.76 2.35 -30.55
C HIS A 23 11.98 2.02 -29.26
N ALA A 24 11.02 2.87 -28.88
CA ALA A 24 10.11 2.65 -27.76
C ALA A 24 9.32 1.33 -27.84
N ALA A 25 8.76 1.01 -29.00
CA ALA A 25 7.94 -0.19 -29.18
C ALA A 25 8.77 -1.47 -29.07
N ALA A 26 9.95 -1.48 -29.71
CA ALA A 26 10.88 -2.61 -29.66
C ALA A 26 11.45 -2.80 -28.23
N SER A 27 11.82 -1.71 -27.56
CA SER A 27 12.30 -1.72 -26.17
C SER A 27 11.23 -2.26 -25.22
N ARG A 28 9.97 -1.83 -25.34
CA ARG A 28 8.86 -2.37 -24.53
C ARG A 28 8.66 -3.86 -24.75
N GLN A 29 8.72 -4.34 -26.00
CA GLN A 29 8.59 -5.77 -26.28
C GLN A 29 9.70 -6.59 -25.61
N ILE A 30 10.94 -6.07 -25.60
CA ILE A 30 12.07 -6.68 -24.88
C ILE A 30 11.77 -6.71 -23.37
N CYS A 31 11.31 -5.59 -22.79
CA CYS A 31 10.96 -5.51 -21.37
C CYS A 31 9.89 -6.54 -20.98
N HIS A 32 8.81 -6.66 -21.76
CA HIS A 32 7.75 -7.65 -21.52
C HIS A 32 8.26 -9.08 -21.62
N ARG A 33 9.11 -9.40 -22.61
CA ARG A 33 9.71 -10.73 -22.75
C ARG A 33 10.58 -11.07 -21.54
N ARG A 34 11.36 -10.10 -21.06
CA ARG A 34 12.21 -10.26 -19.87
C ARG A 34 11.38 -10.40 -18.60
N ALA A 35 10.31 -9.62 -18.44
CA ALA A 35 9.36 -9.77 -17.35
C ALA A 35 8.70 -11.16 -17.33
N ALA A 36 8.29 -11.68 -18.49
CA ALA A 36 7.72 -13.02 -18.59
C ALA A 36 8.73 -14.12 -18.19
N SER A 37 10.00 -13.98 -18.59
CA SER A 37 11.09 -14.88 -18.19
C SER A 37 11.34 -14.84 -16.67
N ALA A 38 11.36 -13.64 -16.09
CA ALA A 38 11.51 -13.43 -14.66
C ALA A 38 10.34 -14.01 -13.85
N LEU A 39 9.10 -13.83 -14.31
CA LEU A 39 7.91 -14.44 -13.70
C LEU A 39 7.92 -15.98 -13.81
N SER A 40 8.39 -16.52 -14.94
CA SER A 40 8.59 -17.98 -15.07
C SER A 40 9.61 -18.48 -14.06
N SER A 41 10.68 -17.71 -13.83
CA SER A 41 11.68 -18.04 -12.83
C SER A 41 11.09 -18.01 -11.41
N LEU A 42 10.34 -16.96 -11.06
CA LEU A 42 9.65 -16.85 -9.77
C LEU A 42 8.76 -18.06 -9.47
N ARG A 43 8.03 -18.54 -10.48
CA ARG A 43 7.15 -19.71 -10.37
C ARG A 43 7.90 -21.03 -10.19
N SER A 44 9.15 -21.10 -10.66
CA SER A 44 9.98 -22.30 -10.58
C SER A 44 10.81 -22.39 -9.30
N LEU A 45 11.00 -21.27 -8.60
CA LEU A 45 11.74 -21.25 -7.35
C LEU A 45 10.93 -21.91 -6.23
N THR A 46 11.64 -22.60 -5.34
CA THR A 46 11.09 -23.14 -4.10
C THR A 46 12.00 -22.72 -2.97
N VAL A 47 11.44 -22.40 -1.81
CA VAL A 47 12.26 -22.00 -0.65
C VAL A 47 12.93 -23.24 -0.07
N LEU A 48 14.22 -23.42 -0.34
CA LEU A 48 15.02 -24.51 0.23
C LEU A 48 16.02 -23.98 1.28
N HIS A 49 16.51 -22.76 1.12
CA HIS A 49 17.47 -22.09 2.01
C HIS A 49 17.15 -20.59 2.18
N GLU A 50 17.80 -19.91 3.15
CA GLU A 50 17.71 -18.45 3.39
C GLU A 50 17.87 -17.62 2.12
N ARG A 51 18.89 -17.94 1.31
CA ARG A 51 19.21 -17.20 0.09
C ARG A 51 18.11 -17.30 -0.97
N ASP A 52 17.34 -18.39 -0.94
CA ASP A 52 16.21 -18.57 -1.86
C ASP A 52 15.08 -17.62 -1.47
N LEU A 53 14.86 -17.40 -0.16
CA LEU A 53 13.84 -16.49 0.35
C LEU A 53 14.11 -15.04 -0.06
N SER A 54 15.31 -14.51 0.19
CA SER A 54 15.66 -13.14 -0.23
C SER A 54 15.62 -12.97 -1.75
N THR A 55 15.96 -14.02 -2.51
CA THR A 55 15.88 -14.01 -3.98
C THR A 55 14.43 -13.96 -4.46
N ILE A 56 13.53 -14.76 -3.87
CA ILE A 56 12.10 -14.76 -4.19
C ILE A 56 11.47 -13.40 -3.84
N LEU A 57 11.78 -12.87 -2.66
CA LEU A 57 11.31 -11.55 -2.22
C LEU A 57 11.76 -10.43 -3.16
N LEU A 58 13.05 -10.41 -3.50
CA LEU A 58 13.60 -9.42 -4.43
C LEU A 58 12.98 -9.56 -5.82
N LEU A 59 12.84 -10.78 -6.33
CA LEU A 59 12.24 -11.04 -7.64
C LEU A 59 10.75 -10.61 -7.67
N GLY A 60 9.99 -10.95 -6.63
CA GLY A 60 8.60 -10.53 -6.48
C GLY A 60 8.46 -9.01 -6.39
N MET A 61 9.33 -8.34 -5.64
CA MET A 61 9.32 -6.87 -5.52
C MET A 61 9.63 -6.19 -6.86
N VAL A 62 10.66 -6.65 -7.57
CA VAL A 62 11.05 -6.09 -8.88
C VAL A 62 9.93 -6.33 -9.91
N MET A 63 9.30 -7.51 -9.93
CA MET A 63 8.19 -7.80 -10.84
C MET A 63 6.90 -7.06 -10.49
N SER A 64 6.63 -6.85 -9.20
CA SER A 64 5.50 -6.01 -8.77
C SER A 64 5.74 -4.55 -9.16
N THR A 65 6.97 -4.06 -9.02
CA THR A 65 7.39 -2.73 -9.48
C THR A 65 7.19 -2.58 -10.99
N PHE A 66 7.64 -3.56 -11.78
CA PHE A 66 7.39 -3.60 -13.23
C PHE A 66 5.90 -3.52 -13.55
N ALA A 67 5.08 -4.35 -12.88
CA ALA A 67 3.64 -4.38 -13.10
C ALA A 67 2.98 -3.02 -12.76
N LEU A 68 3.35 -2.37 -11.65
CA LEU A 68 2.84 -1.03 -11.29
C LEU A 68 3.18 0.06 -12.31
N HIS A 69 4.20 -0.13 -13.15
CA HIS A 69 4.54 0.80 -14.22
C HIS A 69 3.79 0.53 -15.53
N VAL A 70 3.38 -0.72 -15.78
CA VAL A 70 2.92 -1.15 -17.11
C VAL A 70 1.44 -1.55 -17.15
N ALA A 71 0.92 -2.15 -16.08
CA ALA A 71 -0.40 -2.78 -16.10
C ALA A 71 -1.23 -2.63 -14.79
N GLY A 72 -0.58 -2.19 -13.70
CA GLY A 72 -1.21 -1.75 -12.46
C GLY A 72 -1.76 -2.89 -11.60
N ASP A 73 -2.85 -3.52 -12.03
CA ASP A 73 -3.60 -4.48 -11.21
C ASP A 73 -2.91 -5.84 -11.07
N GLU A 74 -2.05 -6.21 -12.01
CA GLU A 74 -1.23 -7.43 -11.97
C GLU A 74 -0.19 -7.40 -10.86
N ALA A 75 0.17 -6.21 -10.36
CA ALA A 75 1.09 -6.08 -9.24
C ALA A 75 0.55 -6.82 -8.01
N PHE A 76 -0.76 -6.77 -7.77
CA PHE A 76 -1.39 -7.53 -6.69
C PHE A 76 -1.24 -9.04 -6.89
N VAL A 77 -1.49 -9.54 -8.09
CA VAL A 77 -1.41 -10.98 -8.38
C VAL A 77 0.02 -11.49 -8.15
N ILE A 78 1.02 -10.76 -8.61
CA ILE A 78 2.44 -11.09 -8.41
C ILE A 78 2.78 -11.05 -6.92
N THR A 79 2.33 -10.01 -6.21
CA THR A 79 2.56 -9.83 -4.79
C THR A 79 1.95 -10.96 -3.98
N SER A 80 0.65 -11.23 -4.16
CA SER A 80 -0.06 -12.30 -3.45
C SER A 80 0.51 -13.69 -3.76
N TYR A 81 0.92 -13.93 -5.00
CA TYR A 81 1.61 -15.17 -5.36
C TYR A 81 2.93 -15.32 -4.58
N THR A 82 3.75 -14.26 -4.59
CA THR A 82 5.05 -14.25 -3.90
C THR A 82 4.88 -14.47 -2.39
N LEU A 83 3.98 -13.70 -1.76
CA LEU A 83 3.70 -13.80 -0.33
C LEU A 83 3.11 -15.17 0.02
N GLY A 84 2.20 -15.71 -0.80
CA GLY A 84 1.65 -17.05 -0.61
C GLY A 84 2.72 -18.15 -0.69
N GLN A 85 3.70 -18.01 -1.59
CA GLN A 85 4.82 -18.94 -1.72
C GLN A 85 5.74 -18.93 -0.49
N ILE A 86 6.02 -17.76 0.07
CA ILE A 86 6.93 -17.63 1.22
C ILE A 86 6.26 -17.81 2.58
N LYS A 87 4.93 -17.72 2.65
CA LYS A 87 4.15 -17.75 3.89
C LYS A 87 4.51 -18.93 4.82
N PRO A 88 4.58 -20.19 4.34
CA PRO A 88 4.91 -21.31 5.23
C PRO A 88 6.30 -21.16 5.89
N THR A 89 7.28 -20.66 5.14
CA THR A 89 8.63 -20.43 5.67
C THR A 89 8.67 -19.24 6.61
N TYR A 90 7.99 -18.14 6.27
CA TYR A 90 7.91 -16.94 7.11
C TYR A 90 7.26 -17.24 8.47
N GLU A 91 6.16 -18.01 8.48
CA GLU A 91 5.45 -18.38 9.70
C GLU A 91 6.26 -19.36 10.58
N ALA A 92 7.08 -20.23 9.96
CA ALA A 92 7.91 -21.17 10.69
C ALA A 92 9.19 -20.52 11.26
N LEU A 93 9.81 -19.60 10.52
CA LEU A 93 11.13 -19.03 10.81
C LEU A 93 11.19 -17.53 10.47
N PRO A 94 10.54 -16.65 11.26
CA PRO A 94 10.52 -15.22 10.95
C PRO A 94 11.90 -14.54 11.07
N THR A 95 12.84 -15.12 11.83
CA THR A 95 14.21 -14.59 12.02
C THR A 95 15.16 -14.85 10.85
N TYR A 96 14.71 -15.59 9.82
CA TYR A 96 15.51 -15.95 8.64
C TYR A 96 15.66 -14.82 7.61
N ILE A 97 15.02 -13.67 7.83
CA ILE A 97 15.01 -12.54 6.90
C ILE A 97 16.00 -11.48 7.37
N ASP A 98 16.96 -11.14 6.52
CA ASP A 98 17.90 -10.04 6.73
C ASP A 98 17.25 -8.66 6.49
N ALA A 99 17.97 -7.58 6.81
CA ALA A 99 17.42 -6.22 6.71
C ALA A 99 16.96 -5.86 5.28
N ASP A 100 17.69 -6.30 4.25
CA ASP A 100 17.31 -6.08 2.85
C ASP A 100 16.07 -6.90 2.47
N GLY A 101 16.02 -8.18 2.85
CA GLY A 101 14.86 -9.04 2.70
C GLY A 101 13.62 -8.49 3.38
N GLN A 102 13.78 -7.89 4.58
CA GLN A 102 12.68 -7.29 5.32
C GLN A 102 12.10 -6.08 4.57
N ALA A 103 12.96 -5.26 3.96
CA ALA A 103 12.50 -4.14 3.13
C ALA A 103 11.72 -4.63 1.89
N TYR A 104 12.17 -5.71 1.25
CA TYR A 104 11.46 -6.31 0.12
C TYR A 104 10.11 -6.89 0.55
N LEU A 105 10.07 -7.58 1.69
CA LEU A 105 8.85 -8.11 2.29
C LEU A 105 7.85 -6.97 2.61
N ASN A 106 8.30 -5.90 3.25
CA ASN A 106 7.45 -4.76 3.59
C ASN A 106 6.83 -4.09 2.36
N CYS A 107 7.60 -3.95 1.27
CA CYS A 107 7.11 -3.41 0.01
C CYS A 107 5.98 -4.29 -0.59
N LEU A 108 6.17 -5.61 -0.59
CA LEU A 108 5.17 -6.57 -1.04
C LEU A 108 3.93 -6.55 -0.13
N LEU A 109 4.12 -6.61 1.19
CA LEU A 109 3.03 -6.55 2.16
C LEU A 109 2.20 -5.27 1.99
N TYR A 110 2.84 -4.12 1.81
CA TYR A 110 2.13 -2.87 1.54
C TYR A 110 1.28 -2.97 0.27
N THR A 111 1.87 -3.45 -0.83
CA THR A 111 1.18 -3.54 -2.14
C THR A 111 -0.05 -4.44 -2.07
N GLU A 112 0.06 -5.61 -1.42
CA GLU A 112 -1.08 -6.50 -1.22
C GLU A 112 -2.12 -5.89 -0.28
N THR A 113 -1.66 -5.38 0.87
CA THR A 113 -2.54 -4.84 1.92
C THR A 113 -3.31 -3.62 1.42
N ALA A 114 -2.69 -2.75 0.63
CA ALA A 114 -3.32 -1.59 0.01
C ALA A 114 -4.55 -1.97 -0.82
N ARG A 115 -4.44 -3.05 -1.61
CA ARG A 115 -5.59 -3.56 -2.36
C ARG A 115 -6.62 -4.23 -1.46
N CYS A 116 -6.17 -5.06 -0.52
CA CYS A 116 -7.06 -5.74 0.43
C CYS A 116 -7.91 -4.76 1.25
N LEU A 117 -7.36 -3.61 1.65
CA LEU A 117 -8.09 -2.54 2.35
C LEU A 117 -9.27 -2.01 1.55
N LEU A 118 -9.12 -1.88 0.23
CA LEU A 118 -10.16 -1.37 -0.67
C LEU A 118 -11.16 -2.45 -1.11
N THR A 119 -10.73 -3.71 -1.20
CA THR A 119 -11.55 -4.80 -1.75
C THR A 119 -12.13 -5.76 -0.70
N CYS A 120 -11.84 -5.53 0.59
CA CYS A 120 -12.14 -6.45 1.70
C CYS A 120 -11.51 -7.84 1.54
N GLY A 121 -10.32 -7.88 0.92
CA GLY A 121 -9.47 -9.06 0.91
C GLY A 121 -8.76 -9.22 2.27
N ILE A 122 -8.20 -10.40 2.51
CA ILE A 122 -7.31 -10.64 3.67
C ILE A 122 -5.89 -10.79 3.11
N PRO A 123 -4.92 -9.96 3.52
CA PRO A 123 -3.53 -10.13 3.11
C PRO A 123 -3.00 -11.51 3.51
N ALA A 124 -2.05 -12.06 2.75
CA ALA A 124 -1.56 -13.41 2.94
C ALA A 124 -0.82 -13.58 4.27
N ILE A 125 -0.05 -12.56 4.66
CA ILE A 125 0.85 -12.57 5.83
C ILE A 125 0.56 -11.35 6.70
N ARG A 126 0.50 -11.56 8.02
CA ARG A 126 0.57 -10.50 9.02
C ARG A 126 2.02 -10.32 9.45
N ILE A 127 2.53 -9.08 9.40
CA ILE A 127 3.87 -8.79 9.91
C ILE A 127 3.94 -9.11 11.41
N GLN A 128 5.00 -9.79 11.82
CA GLN A 128 5.29 -10.06 13.22
C GLN A 128 6.00 -8.86 13.83
N GLU A 129 5.53 -8.40 14.99
CA GLU A 129 6.21 -7.38 15.79
C GLU A 129 7.35 -8.09 16.53
N GLY A 130 8.58 -7.99 16.01
CA GLY A 130 9.76 -8.62 16.59
C GLY A 130 10.57 -7.68 17.50
N GLU A 131 11.43 -8.28 18.33
CA GLU A 131 12.44 -7.58 19.18
C GLU A 131 13.65 -7.05 18.37
N GLN A 132 13.60 -7.08 17.04
CA GLN A 132 14.70 -6.64 16.20
C GLN A 132 14.92 -5.12 16.33
N GLU A 133 16.18 -4.69 16.24
CA GLU A 133 16.52 -3.25 16.18
C GLU A 133 15.65 -2.56 15.12
N VAL A 134 15.03 -1.45 15.51
CA VAL A 134 14.08 -0.73 14.66
C VAL A 134 14.85 -0.03 13.54
N ILE A 135 15.13 -0.76 12.46
CA ILE A 135 15.70 -0.18 11.25
C ILE A 135 14.59 0.59 10.54
N THR A 136 14.90 1.80 10.08
CA THR A 136 13.98 2.58 9.26
C THR A 136 13.82 1.90 7.90
N ASP A 137 12.60 1.44 7.61
CA ASP A 137 12.30 0.76 6.35
C ASP A 137 12.54 1.69 5.14
N ARG A 138 13.06 1.15 4.04
CA ARG A 138 13.42 1.93 2.86
C ARG A 138 12.21 2.50 2.09
N PHE A 139 11.02 1.90 2.25
CA PHE A 139 9.82 2.25 1.50
C PHE A 139 8.75 2.90 2.40
N LEU A 140 8.58 2.37 3.61
CA LEU A 140 7.57 2.79 4.59
C LEU A 140 8.16 3.61 5.74
N GLY A 141 9.48 3.78 5.80
CA GLY A 141 10.13 4.53 6.88
C GLY A 141 9.79 3.93 8.25
N LEU A 142 9.26 4.78 9.13
CA LEU A 142 8.80 4.38 10.47
C LEU A 142 7.38 3.79 10.48
N CYS A 143 6.72 3.71 9.33
CA CYS A 143 5.35 3.25 9.19
C CYS A 143 5.22 1.72 9.02
N SER A 144 6.33 0.98 8.88
CA SER A 144 6.30 -0.48 8.73
C SER A 144 5.42 -1.22 9.77
N PRO A 145 5.44 -0.87 11.08
CA PRO A 145 4.55 -1.51 12.05
C PRO A 145 3.06 -1.31 11.76
N MET A 146 2.70 -0.28 10.98
CA MET A 146 1.32 -0.02 10.59
C MET A 146 0.72 -1.09 9.69
N LEU A 147 1.56 -1.89 9.01
CA LEU A 147 1.11 -3.04 8.22
C LEU A 147 0.38 -4.08 9.08
N ALA A 148 0.75 -4.24 10.36
CA ALA A 148 0.06 -5.15 11.28
C ALA A 148 -1.38 -4.67 11.55
N TYR A 149 -1.56 -3.37 11.80
CA TYR A 149 -2.89 -2.79 12.01
C TYR A 149 -3.72 -2.81 10.73
N PHE A 150 -3.12 -2.53 9.56
CA PHE A 150 -3.83 -2.63 8.29
C PHE A 150 -4.29 -4.07 7.98
N TYR A 151 -3.48 -5.07 8.30
CA TYR A 151 -3.89 -6.47 8.24
C TYR A 151 -5.12 -6.74 9.14
N ASP A 152 -5.08 -6.26 10.38
CA ASP A 152 -6.18 -6.44 11.32
C ASP A 152 -7.46 -5.72 10.87
N ILE A 153 -7.33 -4.53 10.26
CA ILE A 153 -8.44 -3.81 9.60
C ILE A 153 -9.02 -4.66 8.46
N CYS A 154 -8.18 -5.20 7.57
CA CYS A 154 -8.62 -6.05 6.46
C CYS A 154 -9.42 -7.27 6.96
N LYS A 155 -8.91 -7.94 7.99
CA LYS A 155 -9.56 -9.10 8.61
C LYS A 155 -10.92 -8.74 9.21
N LEU A 156 -11.02 -7.63 9.92
CA LEU A 156 -12.30 -7.15 10.49
C LEU A 156 -13.27 -6.69 9.41
N SER A 157 -12.79 -5.99 8.37
CA SER A 157 -13.60 -5.60 7.22
C SER A 157 -14.19 -6.82 6.51
N HIS A 158 -13.40 -7.87 6.32
CA HIS A 158 -13.87 -9.13 5.75
C HIS A 158 -14.93 -9.81 6.62
N ALA A 159 -14.73 -9.87 7.94
CA ALA A 159 -15.69 -10.43 8.89
C ALA A 159 -17.00 -9.65 8.95
N LEU A 160 -16.96 -8.31 8.83
CA LEU A 160 -18.15 -7.46 8.76
C LEU A 160 -18.96 -7.69 7.47
N ARG A 161 -18.28 -8.00 6.36
CA ARG A 161 -18.93 -8.30 5.08
C ARG A 161 -19.60 -9.68 5.07
N HIS A 162 -19.04 -10.64 5.79
CA HIS A 162 -19.52 -12.03 5.82
C HIS A 162 -19.79 -12.48 7.27
N PRO A 163 -20.82 -11.92 7.93
CA PRO A 163 -21.10 -12.29 9.31
C PRO A 163 -21.66 -13.72 9.39
N GLU A 164 -21.03 -14.57 10.20
CA GLU A 164 -21.50 -15.94 10.44
C GLU A 164 -22.66 -15.97 11.46
N SER A 165 -22.67 -15.04 12.42
CA SER A 165 -23.72 -14.91 13.42
C SER A 165 -23.84 -13.49 13.98
N VAL A 166 -24.94 -13.20 14.69
CA VAL A 166 -25.11 -11.92 15.41
C VAL A 166 -24.07 -11.76 16.52
N GLU A 167 -23.66 -12.85 17.17
CA GLU A 167 -22.61 -12.83 18.19
C GLU A 167 -21.26 -12.42 17.59
N ASP A 168 -20.95 -12.90 16.38
CA ASP A 168 -19.74 -12.52 15.65
C ASP A 168 -19.74 -11.05 15.25
N CYS A 169 -20.89 -10.48 14.88
CA CYS A 169 -21.01 -9.04 14.65
C CYS A 169 -20.66 -8.24 15.91
N VAL A 170 -21.20 -8.62 17.08
CA VAL A 170 -20.94 -7.95 18.35
C VAL A 170 -19.46 -8.07 18.74
N LYS A 171 -18.86 -9.26 18.55
CA LYS A 171 -17.45 -9.51 18.81
C LYS A 171 -16.56 -8.68 17.88
N THR A 172 -16.86 -8.67 16.59
CA THR A 172 -16.14 -7.89 15.56
C THR A 172 -16.19 -6.40 15.87
N ALA A 173 -17.36 -5.86 16.23
CA ALA A 173 -17.51 -4.45 16.65
C ALA A 173 -16.73 -4.12 17.94
N ARG A 174 -16.60 -5.07 18.87
CA ARG A 174 -15.75 -4.90 20.06
C ARG A 174 -14.27 -4.86 19.70
N THR A 175 -13.81 -5.79 18.87
CA THR A 175 -12.42 -5.84 18.40
C THR A 175 -12.06 -4.62 17.57
N LEU A 176 -12.97 -4.13 16.72
CA LEU A 176 -12.77 -2.90 15.95
C LEU A 176 -12.56 -1.67 16.84
N ARG A 177 -13.31 -1.55 17.94
CA ARG A 177 -13.11 -0.48 18.94
C ARG A 177 -11.77 -0.60 19.67
N GLN A 178 -11.31 -1.82 19.95
CA GLN A 178 -9.99 -2.05 20.54
C GLN A 178 -8.89 -1.65 19.57
N LEU A 179 -9.03 -2.04 18.30
CA LEU A 179 -8.12 -1.67 17.22
C LEU A 179 -8.05 -0.16 17.03
N GLN A 180 -9.20 0.53 17.03
CA GLN A 180 -9.26 1.99 16.97
C GLN A 180 -8.41 2.64 18.07
N ARG A 181 -8.54 2.18 19.31
CA ARG A 181 -7.76 2.70 20.45
C ARG A 181 -6.28 2.38 20.33
N ALA A 182 -5.92 1.23 19.77
CA ALA A 182 -4.54 0.85 19.55
C ALA A 182 -3.88 1.75 18.50
N VAL A 183 -4.54 1.95 17.35
CA VAL A 183 -4.07 2.85 16.28
C VAL A 183 -4.02 4.30 16.76
N ASP A 184 -5.00 4.74 17.54
CA ASP A 184 -5.01 6.11 18.09
C ASP A 184 -3.84 6.37 19.06
N ARG A 185 -3.43 5.36 19.83
CA ARG A 185 -2.29 5.48 20.77
C ARG A 185 -0.95 5.17 20.13
N TRP A 186 -0.95 4.56 18.95
CA TRP A 186 0.27 4.14 18.29
C TRP A 186 1.14 5.35 17.94
N GLN A 187 2.42 5.22 18.24
CA GLN A 187 3.48 6.11 17.80
C GLN A 187 4.66 5.23 17.37
N PRO A 188 5.41 5.62 16.33
CA PRO A 188 6.62 4.90 15.97
C PRO A 188 7.68 5.05 17.06
N SER A 189 8.50 4.01 17.23
CA SER A 189 9.73 4.08 18.02
C SER A 189 10.89 4.46 17.09
N PRO A 190 11.35 5.72 17.04
CA PRO A 190 12.43 6.11 16.14
C PRO A 190 13.76 5.47 16.59
N PRO A 191 14.62 5.02 15.66
CA PRO A 191 15.96 4.58 16.02
C PRO A 191 16.80 5.76 16.52
N SER A 192 17.79 5.45 17.37
CA SER A 192 18.63 6.46 18.05
C SER A 192 19.44 7.33 17.09
N ASP A 193 19.74 6.82 15.89
CA ASP A 193 20.54 7.47 14.85
C ASP A 193 19.69 8.19 13.78
N LEU A 194 18.36 8.15 13.87
CA LEU A 194 17.46 8.68 12.82
C LEU A 194 17.79 10.12 12.43
N LEU A 195 18.05 10.98 13.43
CA LEU A 195 18.34 12.41 13.23
C LEU A 195 19.74 12.67 12.65
N VAL A 196 20.65 11.71 12.78
CA VAL A 196 22.03 11.79 12.29
C VAL A 196 22.10 11.33 10.84
N CYS A 197 21.31 10.31 10.49
CA CYS A 197 21.37 9.62 9.20
C CYS A 197 20.41 10.17 8.13
N ARG A 198 19.60 11.19 8.45
CA ARG A 198 18.56 11.73 7.56
C ARG A 198 18.61 13.24 7.45
N THR A 199 18.35 13.71 6.23
CA THR A 199 18.18 15.14 5.96
C THR A 199 16.86 15.65 6.56
N PRO A 200 16.76 16.96 6.86
CA PRO A 200 15.49 17.54 7.34
C PRO A 200 14.30 17.26 6.40
N GLY A 201 14.52 17.29 5.09
CA GLY A 201 13.48 16.98 4.11
C GLY A 201 13.02 15.52 4.16
N GLU A 202 13.94 14.57 4.34
CA GLU A 202 13.59 13.16 4.53
C GLU A 202 12.82 12.93 5.83
N LEU A 203 13.19 13.62 6.91
CA LEU A 203 12.45 13.54 8.18
C LEU A 203 11.02 14.05 8.02
N VAL A 204 10.80 15.14 7.29
CA VAL A 204 9.45 15.62 6.97
C VAL A 204 8.66 14.53 6.26
N LEU A 205 9.20 13.94 5.18
CA LEU A 205 8.50 12.89 4.43
C LEU A 205 8.18 11.65 5.29
N ILE A 206 9.13 11.19 6.11
CA ILE A 206 8.95 10.04 7.01
C ILE A 206 7.85 10.31 8.04
N LEU A 207 7.86 11.49 8.67
CA LEU A 207 6.86 11.86 9.67
C LEU A 207 5.47 12.10 9.05
N THR A 208 5.43 12.66 7.84
CA THR A 208 4.21 12.76 7.03
C THR A 208 3.65 11.36 6.77
N GLN A 209 4.45 10.39 6.30
CA GLN A 209 4.00 9.01 6.08
C GLN A 209 3.38 8.42 7.36
N VAL A 210 4.04 8.55 8.50
CA VAL A 210 3.54 8.08 9.81
C VAL A 210 2.16 8.68 10.11
N LYS A 211 2.03 9.99 9.97
CA LYS A 211 0.80 10.72 10.31
C LYS A 211 -0.35 10.35 9.37
N VAL A 212 -0.13 10.36 8.06
CA VAL A 212 -1.20 10.13 7.07
C VAL A 212 -1.68 8.68 7.09
N HIS A 213 -0.80 7.70 7.28
CA HIS A 213 -1.22 6.30 7.40
C HIS A 213 -2.02 6.02 8.67
N ARG A 214 -1.61 6.61 9.80
CA ARG A 214 -2.35 6.49 11.06
C ARG A 214 -3.75 7.11 10.93
N LEU A 215 -3.85 8.30 10.33
CA LEU A 215 -5.13 8.96 10.07
C LEU A 215 -5.99 8.16 9.08
N ALA A 216 -5.40 7.61 8.02
CA ALA A 216 -6.10 6.77 7.06
C ALA A 216 -6.64 5.50 7.72
N ALA A 217 -5.86 4.84 8.57
CA ALA A 217 -6.32 3.69 9.36
C ALA A 217 -7.53 4.05 10.24
N LEU A 218 -7.46 5.18 10.96
CA LEU A 218 -8.57 5.66 11.78
C LEU A 218 -9.82 6.02 10.96
N LEU A 219 -9.63 6.63 9.78
CA LEU A 219 -10.72 6.97 8.86
C LEU A 219 -11.39 5.72 8.29
N ILE A 220 -10.62 4.70 7.90
CA ILE A 220 -11.17 3.40 7.47
C ILE A 220 -11.95 2.75 8.62
N ILE A 221 -11.38 2.70 9.84
CA ILE A 221 -12.07 2.17 11.03
C ILE A 221 -13.37 2.93 11.30
N HIS A 222 -13.37 4.25 11.12
CA HIS A 222 -14.56 5.07 11.25
C HIS A 222 -15.62 4.68 10.21
N ARG A 223 -15.24 4.50 8.94
CA ARG A 223 -16.14 4.11 7.84
C ARG A 223 -16.58 2.64 7.85
N LEU A 224 -15.91 1.81 8.64
CA LEU A 224 -16.39 0.46 8.98
C LEU A 224 -17.51 0.50 10.02
N ASN A 225 -17.55 1.52 10.89
CA ASN A 225 -18.62 1.69 11.89
C ASN A 225 -19.77 2.58 11.39
N HIS A 226 -19.47 3.55 10.53
CA HIS A 226 -20.41 4.55 10.04
C HIS A 226 -20.46 4.52 8.51
N PRO A 227 -21.62 4.28 7.89
CA PRO A 227 -21.73 4.42 6.45
C PRO A 227 -21.45 5.88 6.06
N TYR A 228 -21.05 6.08 4.80
CA TYR A 228 -21.01 7.43 4.22
C TYR A 228 -22.35 8.15 4.45
N GLY A 229 -22.32 9.46 4.66
CA GLY A 229 -23.51 10.25 5.01
C GLY A 229 -23.83 10.28 6.51
N THR A 230 -23.10 9.52 7.34
CA THR A 230 -23.21 9.57 8.80
C THR A 230 -21.83 9.72 9.45
N GLY A 231 -21.76 10.47 10.56
CA GLY A 231 -20.47 10.75 11.22
C GLY A 231 -19.48 11.51 10.33
N ASP A 232 -19.98 12.29 9.36
CA ASP A 232 -19.16 12.90 8.32
C ASP A 232 -18.24 14.01 8.87
N ASP A 233 -18.62 14.73 9.93
CA ASP A 233 -17.79 15.78 10.52
C ASP A 233 -16.41 15.25 10.96
N GLN A 234 -16.40 14.11 11.65
CA GLN A 234 -15.17 13.47 12.10
C GLN A 234 -14.36 12.92 10.91
N ALA A 235 -15.04 12.34 9.92
CA ALA A 235 -14.40 11.81 8.73
C ALA A 235 -13.74 12.91 7.89
N LEU A 236 -14.44 14.03 7.68
CA LEU A 236 -13.95 15.21 6.97
C LEU A 236 -12.77 15.84 7.71
N ALA A 237 -12.81 15.92 9.04
CA ALA A 237 -11.67 16.41 9.82
C ALA A 237 -10.41 15.55 9.60
N MET A 238 -10.55 14.21 9.60
CA MET A 238 -9.43 13.31 9.31
C MET A 238 -8.96 13.41 7.85
N SER A 239 -9.88 13.49 6.89
CA SER A 239 -9.57 13.66 5.48
C SER A 239 -8.80 14.96 5.22
N ASN A 240 -9.30 16.10 5.71
CA ASN A 240 -8.64 17.39 5.59
C ASN A 240 -7.26 17.38 6.25
N ALA A 241 -7.12 16.73 7.41
CA ALA A 241 -5.83 16.58 8.07
C ALA A 241 -4.83 15.76 7.23
N ILE A 242 -5.27 14.71 6.53
CA ILE A 242 -4.43 13.95 5.60
C ILE A 242 -4.00 14.82 4.42
N LEU A 243 -4.96 15.46 3.73
CA LEU A 243 -4.69 16.24 2.53
C LEU A 243 -3.77 17.43 2.81
N ASN A 244 -4.05 18.19 3.89
CA ASN A 244 -3.21 19.32 4.30
C ASN A 244 -1.79 18.88 4.66
N GLU A 245 -1.63 17.72 5.31
CA GLU A 245 -0.30 17.20 5.67
C GLU A 245 0.50 16.81 4.42
N LEU A 246 -0.12 16.17 3.44
CA LEU A 246 0.52 15.82 2.16
C LEU A 246 0.93 17.08 1.38
N GLU A 247 0.07 18.09 1.33
CA GLU A 247 0.36 19.37 0.67
C GLU A 247 1.48 20.15 1.35
N LEU A 248 1.47 20.21 2.68
CA LEU A 248 2.53 20.84 3.47
C LEU A 248 3.88 20.15 3.22
N ALA A 249 3.91 18.82 3.30
CA ALA A 249 5.11 18.04 3.04
C ALA A 249 5.65 18.28 1.62
N ARG A 250 4.76 18.32 0.62
CA ARG A 250 5.12 18.59 -0.77
C ARG A 250 5.67 20.00 -0.97
N THR A 251 5.10 20.99 -0.28
CA THR A 251 5.51 22.39 -0.34
C THR A 251 6.91 22.58 0.27
N ILE A 252 7.19 21.92 1.40
CA ILE A 252 8.46 22.03 2.11
C ILE A 252 9.59 21.28 1.39
N THR A 253 9.30 20.07 0.91
CA THR A 253 10.35 19.13 0.45
C THR A 253 10.53 19.11 -1.06
N GLU A 254 9.61 19.73 -1.78
CA GLU A 254 9.45 19.64 -3.23
C GLU A 254 9.29 18.19 -3.76
N ARG A 255 9.01 17.24 -2.88
CA ARG A 255 8.94 15.80 -3.18
C ARG A 255 7.62 15.20 -2.71
N CYS A 256 7.25 14.08 -3.32
CA CYS A 256 6.13 13.26 -2.84
C CYS A 256 6.61 12.30 -1.75
N ALA A 257 5.80 12.10 -0.71
CA ALA A 257 6.01 10.99 0.20
C ALA A 257 5.73 9.66 -0.53
N PRO A 258 6.59 8.63 -0.40
CA PRO A 258 6.33 7.34 -1.02
C PRO A 258 5.16 6.62 -0.34
N CYS A 259 4.54 5.65 -1.03
CA CYS A 259 3.52 4.76 -0.46
C CYS A 259 2.35 5.51 0.21
N ILE A 260 1.88 6.63 -0.34
CA ILE A 260 0.75 7.40 0.22
C ILE A 260 -0.55 7.28 -0.58
N ASP A 261 -0.56 6.46 -1.64
CA ASP A 261 -1.69 6.30 -2.55
C ASP A 261 -2.97 5.87 -1.83
N VAL A 262 -2.89 4.92 -0.88
CA VAL A 262 -4.06 4.53 -0.08
C VAL A 262 -4.53 5.65 0.83
N ALA A 263 -3.62 6.30 1.57
CA ALA A 263 -3.99 7.38 2.48
C ALA A 263 -4.65 8.55 1.73
N PHE A 264 -4.11 8.88 0.56
CA PHE A 264 -4.67 9.87 -0.34
C PHE A 264 -6.07 9.47 -0.85
N MET A 265 -6.23 8.25 -1.36
CA MET A 265 -7.53 7.76 -1.84
C MET A 265 -8.60 7.77 -0.73
N VAL A 266 -8.25 7.26 0.46
CA VAL A 266 -9.14 7.21 1.63
C VAL A 266 -9.62 8.60 2.01
N ALA A 267 -8.72 9.60 2.01
CA ALA A 267 -9.10 10.99 2.28
C ALA A 267 -10.01 11.56 1.18
N CYS A 268 -9.66 11.36 -0.09
CA CYS A 268 -10.41 11.87 -1.23
C CYS A 268 -11.82 11.24 -1.37
N PHE A 269 -12.04 10.03 -0.87
CA PHE A 269 -13.37 9.43 -0.80
C PHE A 269 -14.36 10.26 0.03
N GLU A 270 -13.86 11.07 0.97
CA GLU A 270 -14.70 11.95 1.78
C GLU A 270 -15.22 13.18 1.04
N ILE A 271 -14.60 13.55 -0.09
CA ILE A 271 -14.96 14.76 -0.86
C ILE A 271 -16.32 14.59 -1.55
N THR A 272 -17.23 15.52 -1.28
CA THR A 272 -18.55 15.60 -1.89
C THR A 272 -18.67 16.70 -2.94
N ASP A 273 -17.94 17.79 -2.77
CA ASP A 273 -18.02 18.95 -3.66
C ASP A 273 -17.39 18.64 -5.04
N PRO A 274 -18.10 18.91 -6.15
CA PRO A 274 -17.58 18.64 -7.50
C PRO A 274 -16.30 19.40 -7.88
N GLU A 275 -16.14 20.64 -7.42
CA GLU A 275 -14.93 21.43 -7.70
C GLU A 275 -13.74 20.88 -6.93
N GLU A 276 -13.94 20.53 -5.65
CA GLU A 276 -12.92 19.87 -4.83
C GLU A 276 -12.53 18.49 -5.38
N ARG A 277 -13.47 17.73 -5.94
CA ARG A 277 -13.19 16.47 -6.63
C ARG A 277 -12.29 16.68 -7.86
N GLY A 278 -12.56 17.71 -8.65
CA GLY A 278 -11.69 18.12 -9.75
C GLY A 278 -10.28 18.44 -9.28
N ALA A 279 -10.17 19.29 -8.25
CA ALA A 279 -8.88 19.64 -7.65
C ALA A 279 -8.13 18.42 -7.08
N ALA A 280 -8.84 17.44 -6.50
CA ALA A 280 -8.23 16.20 -6.00
C ALA A 280 -7.68 15.31 -7.14
N LEU A 281 -8.36 15.25 -8.29
CA LEU A 281 -7.83 14.57 -9.46
C LEU A 281 -6.54 15.23 -9.95
N ASP A 282 -6.49 16.56 -10.00
CA ASP A 282 -5.28 17.30 -10.40
C ASP A 282 -4.14 17.10 -9.38
N LYS A 283 -4.45 17.12 -8.07
CA LYS A 283 -3.49 16.83 -7.00
C LYS A 283 -2.86 15.44 -7.11
N THR A 284 -3.54 14.47 -7.75
CA THR A 284 -2.97 13.13 -7.99
C THR A 284 -1.69 13.22 -8.80
N ASP A 285 -1.56 14.16 -9.74
CA ASP A 285 -0.34 14.34 -10.55
C ASP A 285 0.85 14.87 -9.76
N ILE A 286 0.56 15.55 -8.64
CA ILE A 286 1.55 16.26 -7.83
C ILE A 286 1.95 15.45 -6.60
N LEU A 287 1.02 14.67 -6.03
CA LEU A 287 1.20 13.94 -4.77
C LEU A 287 1.55 12.46 -4.98
N ILE A 288 1.16 11.86 -6.11
CA ILE A 288 1.46 10.45 -6.41
C ILE A 288 2.64 10.37 -7.37
N GLY A 289 3.83 10.17 -6.78
CA GLY A 289 5.11 10.23 -7.49
C GLY A 289 5.61 8.93 -8.15
N PHE A 290 4.89 7.80 -8.01
CA PHE A 290 5.44 6.50 -8.40
C PHE A 290 5.47 6.26 -9.92
N SER A 291 4.32 6.20 -10.58
CA SER A 291 4.23 6.02 -12.04
C SER A 291 2.97 6.69 -12.61
N GLU A 292 2.98 7.03 -13.90
CA GLU A 292 1.80 7.56 -14.60
C GLU A 292 0.63 6.56 -14.57
N HIS A 293 0.94 5.27 -14.63
CA HIS A 293 -0.07 4.22 -14.57
C HIS A 293 -0.75 4.17 -13.20
N VAL A 294 0.03 4.27 -12.10
CA VAL A 294 -0.53 4.35 -10.74
C VAL A 294 -1.40 5.59 -10.59
N ARG A 295 -0.96 6.75 -11.09
CA ARG A 295 -1.78 7.98 -11.08
C ARG A 295 -3.11 7.81 -11.79
N SER A 296 -3.08 7.24 -13.00
CA SER A 296 -4.27 7.00 -13.80
C SER A 296 -5.25 6.05 -13.09
N LYS A 297 -4.72 5.01 -12.42
CA LYS A 297 -5.52 4.07 -11.63
C LYS A 297 -6.12 4.73 -10.39
N VAL A 298 -5.37 5.55 -9.67
CA VAL A 298 -5.89 6.33 -8.52
C VAL A 298 -7.04 7.23 -8.99
N LYS A 299 -6.85 8.01 -10.07
CA LYS A 299 -7.91 8.85 -10.67
C LYS A 299 -9.16 8.04 -11.04
N ALA A 300 -8.98 6.89 -11.69
CA ALA A 300 -10.09 6.02 -12.08
C ALA A 300 -10.86 5.48 -10.85
N LYS A 301 -10.15 5.08 -9.79
CA LYS A 301 -10.76 4.60 -8.55
C LYS A 301 -11.52 5.71 -7.82
N LEU A 302 -10.96 6.92 -7.75
CA LEU A 302 -11.65 8.08 -7.18
C LEU A 302 -12.94 8.40 -7.94
N ALA A 303 -12.87 8.50 -9.26
CA ALA A 303 -14.02 8.77 -10.09
C ALA A 303 -15.10 7.69 -9.98
N SER A 304 -14.70 6.41 -9.99
CA SER A 304 -15.62 5.28 -9.78
C SER A 304 -16.30 5.40 -8.41
N PHE A 305 -15.51 5.55 -7.34
CA PHE A 305 -16.00 5.69 -5.97
C PHE A 305 -17.04 6.81 -5.85
N TRP A 306 -16.74 8.01 -6.36
CA TRP A 306 -17.64 9.15 -6.26
C TRP A 306 -18.95 8.90 -7.00
N ALA A 307 -18.91 8.30 -8.20
CA ALA A 307 -20.12 7.93 -8.94
C ALA A 307 -21.00 6.92 -8.17
N ILE A 308 -20.37 5.99 -7.43
CA ILE A 308 -21.09 5.03 -6.58
C ILE A 308 -21.68 5.74 -5.36
N ARG A 309 -20.90 6.58 -4.67
CA ARG A 309 -21.35 7.31 -3.49
C ARG A 309 -22.54 8.22 -3.80
N ASP A 310 -22.51 8.90 -4.95
CA ASP A 310 -23.61 9.76 -5.39
C ASP A 310 -24.89 8.96 -5.66
N ARG A 311 -24.77 7.66 -5.98
CA ARG A 311 -25.90 6.74 -6.21
C ARG A 311 -26.36 6.03 -4.93
N TYR A 312 -25.45 5.75 -4.00
CA TYR A 312 -25.67 4.98 -2.78
C TYR A 312 -25.20 5.77 -1.56
N PRO A 313 -26.06 6.63 -0.98
CA PRO A 313 -25.65 7.57 0.06
C PRO A 313 -25.37 6.93 1.42
N SER A 314 -25.65 5.62 1.62
CA SER A 314 -25.43 4.90 2.88
C SER A 314 -24.56 3.66 2.68
N LEU A 315 -23.46 3.84 1.94
CA LEU A 315 -22.48 2.79 1.66
C LEU A 315 -21.53 2.61 2.85
N TYR A 316 -21.26 1.37 3.27
CA TYR A 316 -20.20 1.07 4.24
C TYR A 316 -18.86 0.83 3.55
N TRP A 317 -17.76 1.03 4.29
CA TRP A 317 -16.41 0.74 3.77
C TRP A 317 -16.25 -0.71 3.28
N PHE A 318 -16.85 -1.68 3.98
CA PHE A 318 -16.70 -3.09 3.60
C PHE A 318 -17.51 -3.49 2.35
N GLU A 319 -18.26 -2.56 1.76
CA GLU A 319 -19.04 -2.79 0.54
C GLU A 319 -18.34 -2.25 -0.71
N LEU A 320 -17.24 -1.48 -0.55
CA LEU A 320 -16.52 -0.84 -1.65
C LEU A 320 -15.98 -1.84 -2.67
N GLY A 321 -15.53 -3.01 -2.20
CA GLY A 321 -14.95 -4.04 -3.06
C GLY A 321 -15.90 -4.64 -4.10
N HIS A 322 -17.21 -4.37 -4.05
CA HIS A 322 -18.13 -4.75 -5.13
C HIS A 322 -18.05 -3.81 -6.35
N TYR A 323 -17.47 -2.63 -6.17
CA TYR A 323 -17.60 -1.53 -7.11
C TYR A 323 -16.26 -0.90 -7.54
N LEU A 324 -15.16 -1.25 -6.86
CA LEU A 324 -13.78 -0.78 -7.13
C LEU A 324 -12.91 -1.82 -7.82
#